data_AF-C4V8C8-F1
#
_entry.id   AF-C4V8C8-F1
#
_cell.length_a   1.000
_cell.length_b   1.000
_cell.length_c   1.000
_cell.angle_alpha   90.00
_cell.angle_beta   90.00
_cell.angle_gamma   90.00
#
_symmetry.space_group_name_H-M   'P 1'
#
loop_
_entity.id
_entity.type
_entity.pdbx_description
1 polymer ?
#
loop_
_entity_poly.entity_id
_entity_poly.type
_entity_poly.pdbx_seq_one_letter_code
_entity_poly.pdbx_strand_id
1 'polypeptide(L)'
;MEPQNSSEVHCILAKLTDYDNLLNVHLLESVIDTHKRNVKDNSKVLQDIANNTEILEKKILNVENEVSKIKLSHNKNNEKYKIVNGERLKLAKRFVDLENEFSKMKSESDDLDVLIKKYTDEIRSISKPSFNQLYLELIKGFGLEFINDGKHICRVRNTRKKCYIDTELDRNEPLYKICNEIWDSMQ
;
A
#
# COMPACT_ATOMS: atom_id res chain seq x y z
N MET A 1 6.42 32.39 130.76
CA MET A 1 5.67 33.44 130.03
C MET A 1 5.99 33.28 128.56
N GLU A 2 5.29 32.37 127.90
CA GLU A 2 5.14 32.20 126.44
C GLU A 2 3.68 31.76 126.28
N PRO A 3 2.88 32.27 125.32
CA PRO A 3 3.07 31.97 123.90
C PRO A 3 2.46 33.05 122.95
N GLN A 4 3.23 34.03 122.48
CA GLN A 4 2.75 34.92 121.40
C GLN A 4 3.28 34.52 120.01
N ASN A 5 4.51 33.98 119.93
CA ASN A 5 5.13 33.60 118.66
C ASN A 5 4.47 32.39 117.96
N SER A 6 3.85 31.46 118.69
CA SER A 6 3.21 30.27 118.08
C SER A 6 1.96 30.63 117.26
N SER A 7 1.14 31.56 117.73
CA SER A 7 -0.10 31.97 117.04
C SER A 7 0.17 32.70 115.73
N GLU A 8 1.25 33.48 115.69
CA GLU A 8 1.61 34.28 114.53
C GLU A 8 2.21 33.40 113.42
N VAL A 9 3.06 32.44 113.79
CA VAL A 9 3.59 31.40 112.89
C VAL A 9 2.46 30.54 112.30
N HIS A 10 1.48 30.14 113.11
CA HIS A 10 0.31 29.40 112.59
C HIS A 10 -0.52 30.21 111.60
N CYS A 11 -0.70 31.52 111.84
CA CYS A 11 -1.43 32.40 110.92
C CYS A 11 -0.68 32.58 109.58
N ILE A 12 0.66 32.68 109.62
CA ILE A 12 1.51 32.79 108.43
C ILE A 12 1.48 31.49 107.62
N LEU A 13 1.60 30.33 108.28
CA LEU A 13 1.52 29.03 107.62
C LEU A 13 0.17 28.81 106.93
N ALA A 14 -0.94 29.16 107.58
CA ALA A 14 -2.28 29.07 106.98
C ALA A 14 -2.40 29.93 105.71
N LYS A 15 -1.92 31.18 105.74
CA LYS A 15 -1.90 32.07 104.56
C LYS A 15 -1.03 31.55 103.42
N LEU A 16 0.11 30.94 103.75
CA LEU A 16 0.99 30.31 102.76
C LEU A 16 0.31 29.09 102.12
N THR A 17 -0.38 28.27 102.91
CA THR A 17 -1.17 27.13 102.38
C THR A 17 -2.32 27.60 101.49
N ASP A 18 -3.04 28.65 101.86
CA ASP A 18 -4.11 29.22 101.03
C ASP A 18 -3.57 29.80 99.71
N TYR A 19 -2.41 30.46 99.75
CA TYR A 19 -1.75 30.98 98.55
C TYR A 19 -1.26 29.87 97.62
N ASP A 20 -0.68 28.80 98.17
CA ASP A 20 -0.24 27.63 97.42
C ASP A 20 -1.44 26.90 96.78
N ASN A 21 -2.54 26.74 97.53
CA ASN A 21 -3.79 26.19 96.99
C ASN A 21 -4.35 27.04 95.85
N LEU A 22 -4.37 28.38 95.99
CA LEU A 22 -4.83 29.29 94.94
C LEU A 22 -3.94 29.23 93.69
N LEU A 23 -2.62 29.15 93.88
CA LEU A 23 -1.66 28.98 92.79
C LEU A 23 -1.87 27.65 92.05
N ASN A 24 -2.08 26.55 92.79
CA ASN A 24 -2.38 25.23 92.23
C ASN A 24 -3.68 25.22 91.42
N VAL A 25 -4.74 25.88 91.91
CA VAL A 25 -6.00 26.04 91.17
C VAL A 25 -5.78 26.82 89.87
N HIS A 26 -5.02 27.92 89.92
CA HIS A 26 -4.78 28.73 88.74
C HIS A 26 -3.90 28.03 87.68
N LEU A 27 -2.93 27.24 88.12
CA LEU A 27 -2.14 26.35 87.26
C LEU A 27 -3.03 25.31 86.57
N LEU A 28 -3.92 24.66 87.31
CA LEU A 28 -4.89 23.70 86.78
C LEU A 28 -5.82 24.34 85.73
N GLU A 29 -6.36 25.52 86.01
CA GLU A 29 -7.18 26.28 85.04
C GLU A 29 -6.42 26.59 83.76
N SER A 30 -5.17 27.06 83.87
CA SER A 30 -4.31 27.36 82.71
C SER A 30 -4.01 26.11 81.86
N VAL A 31 -3.76 24.97 82.51
CA VAL A 31 -3.58 23.67 81.82
C VAL A 31 -4.86 23.24 81.12
N ILE A 32 -6.01 23.37 81.80
CA ILE A 32 -7.33 23.03 81.23
C ILE A 32 -7.63 23.90 80.00
N ASP A 33 -7.39 25.21 80.07
CA ASP A 33 -7.65 26.14 78.97
C ASP A 33 -6.69 25.94 77.80
N THR A 34 -5.43 25.59 78.07
CA THR A 34 -4.46 25.23 77.04
C THR A 34 -4.85 23.91 76.37
N HIS A 35 -5.29 22.92 77.15
CA HIS A 35 -5.78 21.65 76.62
C HIS A 35 -7.03 21.83 75.75
N LYS A 36 -8.02 22.62 76.20
CA LYS A 36 -9.22 22.95 75.41
C LYS A 36 -8.88 23.62 74.08
N ARG A 37 -7.93 24.56 74.07
CA ARG A 37 -7.45 25.20 72.84
C ARG A 37 -6.80 24.18 71.90
N ASN A 38 -5.89 23.35 72.41
CA ASN A 38 -5.23 22.31 71.61
C ASN A 38 -6.24 21.30 71.03
N VAL A 39 -7.25 20.89 71.78
CA VAL A 39 -8.31 20.00 71.29
C VAL A 39 -9.09 20.66 70.15
N LYS A 40 -9.44 21.94 70.29
CA LYS A 40 -10.16 22.69 69.25
C LYS A 40 -9.32 22.87 67.98
N ASP A 41 -8.05 23.22 68.12
CA ASP A 41 -7.14 23.39 66.99
C ASP A 41 -6.90 22.07 66.27
N ASN A 42 -6.68 20.98 67.02
CA ASN A 42 -6.52 19.64 66.45
C ASN A 42 -7.81 19.15 65.77
N SER A 43 -8.99 19.45 66.33
CA SER A 43 -10.27 19.13 65.69
C SER A 43 -10.42 19.84 64.35
N LYS A 44 -9.98 21.09 64.25
CA LYS A 44 -10.01 21.86 63.00
C LYS A 44 -9.06 21.26 61.96
N VAL A 45 -7.84 20.93 62.37
CA VAL A 45 -6.84 20.28 61.49
C VAL A 45 -7.36 18.94 60.97
N LEU A 46 -7.97 18.11 61.84
CA LEU A 46 -8.56 16.84 61.43
C LEU A 46 -9.69 17.03 60.41
N GLN A 47 -10.52 18.06 60.59
CA GLN A 47 -11.59 18.37 59.65
C GLN A 47 -11.04 18.83 58.29
N ASP A 48 -9.99 19.66 58.29
CA ASP A 48 -9.32 20.09 57.06
C ASP A 48 -8.67 18.91 56.33
N ILE A 49 -8.05 17.98 57.05
CA ILE A 49 -7.49 16.74 56.48
C ILE A 49 -8.61 15.86 55.88
N ALA A 50 -9.73 15.70 56.59
CA ALA A 50 -10.86 14.93 56.08
C ALA A 50 -11.41 15.53 54.77
N ASN A 51 -11.61 16.84 54.72
CA ASN A 51 -12.06 17.55 53.52
C ASN A 51 -11.07 17.38 52.36
N ASN A 52 -9.77 17.51 52.62
CA ASN A 52 -8.73 17.32 51.60
C ASN A 52 -8.68 15.88 51.09
N THR A 53 -8.90 14.90 51.95
CA THR A 53 -8.95 13.47 51.58
C THR A 53 -10.11 13.22 50.62
N GLU A 54 -11.30 13.75 50.92
CA GLU A 54 -12.47 13.63 50.03
C GLU A 54 -12.23 14.29 48.66
N ILE A 55 -11.58 15.46 48.64
CA ILE A 55 -11.21 16.13 47.38
C ILE A 55 -10.23 15.28 46.57
N LEU A 56 -9.24 14.67 47.22
CA LEU A 56 -8.27 13.81 46.57
C LEU A 56 -8.91 12.54 46.02
N GLU A 57 -9.81 11.90 46.77
CA GLU A 57 -10.57 10.73 46.29
C GLU A 57 -11.36 11.05 45.03
N LYS A 58 -12.06 12.20 45.00
CA LYS A 58 -12.78 12.66 43.80
C LYS A 58 -11.85 12.89 42.62
N LYS A 59 -10.66 13.45 42.86
CA LYS A 59 -9.64 13.66 41.81
C LYS A 59 -9.09 12.33 41.28
N ILE A 60 -8.81 11.37 42.16
CA ILE A 60 -8.35 10.03 41.78
C ILE A 60 -9.39 9.37 40.88
N LEU A 61 -10.66 9.36 41.28
CA LEU A 61 -11.75 8.79 40.49
C LEU A 61 -11.87 9.45 39.11
N ASN A 62 -11.74 10.77 39.04
CA ASN A 62 -11.76 11.49 37.76
C ASN A 62 -10.59 11.08 36.86
N VAL A 63 -9.39 10.94 37.41
CA VAL A 63 -8.20 10.50 36.66
C VAL A 63 -8.37 9.06 36.17
N GLU A 64 -8.88 8.15 37.01
CA GLU A 64 -9.15 6.75 36.64
C GLU A 64 -10.16 6.65 35.48
N ASN A 65 -11.19 7.48 35.49
CA ASN A 65 -12.16 7.58 34.41
C ASN A 65 -11.52 8.08 33.11
N GLU A 66 -10.68 9.12 33.17
CA GLU A 66 -9.95 9.62 32.00
C GLU A 66 -8.98 8.57 31.44
N VAL A 67 -8.22 7.90 32.30
CA VAL A 67 -7.34 6.78 31.89
C VAL A 67 -8.14 5.68 31.20
N SER A 68 -9.33 5.34 31.72
CA SER A 68 -10.20 4.34 31.12
C SER A 68 -10.71 4.75 29.74
N LYS A 69 -11.10 6.02 29.56
CA LYS A 69 -11.47 6.57 28.25
C LYS A 69 -10.31 6.52 27.26
N ILE A 70 -9.11 6.90 27.70
CA ILE A 70 -7.90 6.87 26.86
C ILE A 70 -7.60 5.44 26.43
N LYS A 71 -7.66 4.46 27.33
CA LYS A 71 -7.46 3.03 27.01
C LYS A 71 -8.46 2.53 25.96
N LEU A 72 -9.74 2.87 26.11
CA LEU A 72 -10.77 2.51 25.13
C LEU A 72 -10.51 3.13 23.76
N SER A 73 -10.15 4.42 23.74
CA SER A 73 -9.78 5.13 22.50
C SER A 73 -8.56 4.51 21.82
N HIS A 74 -7.52 4.20 22.60
CA HIS A 74 -6.32 3.54 22.11
C HIS A 74 -6.63 2.18 21.48
N ASN A 75 -7.44 1.34 22.14
CA ASN A 75 -7.83 0.04 21.59
C ASN A 75 -8.63 0.18 20.29
N LYS A 76 -9.58 1.12 20.22
CA LYS A 76 -10.33 1.39 18.97
C LYS A 76 -9.39 1.83 17.84
N ASN A 77 -8.43 2.70 18.12
CA ASN A 77 -7.47 3.14 17.12
C ASN A 77 -6.54 2.01 16.69
N ASN A 78 -6.09 1.16 17.61
CA ASN A 78 -5.25 0.01 17.29
C ASN A 78 -5.95 -0.96 16.32
N GLU A 79 -7.24 -1.25 16.53
CA GLU A 79 -8.01 -2.07 15.60
C GLU A 79 -8.14 -1.42 14.22
N LYS A 80 -8.37 -0.10 14.15
CA LYS A 80 -8.33 0.63 12.87
C LYS A 80 -6.98 0.52 12.17
N TYR A 81 -5.87 0.68 12.91
CA TYR A 81 -4.53 0.55 12.35
C TYR A 81 -4.26 -0.86 11.81
N LYS A 82 -4.73 -1.91 12.51
CA LYS A 82 -4.61 -3.30 12.01
C LYS A 82 -5.35 -3.48 10.69
N ILE A 83 -6.57 -2.98 10.57
CA ILE A 83 -7.38 -3.07 9.33
C ILE A 83 -6.64 -2.36 8.18
N VAL A 84 -6.25 -1.10 8.39
CA VAL A 84 -5.54 -0.30 7.38
C VAL A 84 -4.22 -0.96 6.97
N ASN A 85 -3.46 -1.50 7.91
CA ASN A 85 -2.20 -2.17 7.58
C ASN A 85 -2.44 -3.47 6.78
N GLY A 86 -3.52 -4.20 7.08
CA GLY A 86 -3.94 -5.37 6.32
C GLY A 86 -4.33 -5.01 4.88
N GLU A 87 -5.09 -3.94 4.68
CA GLU A 87 -5.44 -3.43 3.36
C GLU A 87 -4.22 -2.95 2.58
N ARG A 88 -3.32 -2.21 3.25
CA ARG A 88 -2.04 -1.76 2.67
C ARG A 88 -1.22 -2.94 2.15
N LEU A 89 -1.13 -4.02 2.92
CA LEU A 89 -0.40 -5.22 2.50
C LEU A 89 -1.06 -5.90 1.29
N LYS A 90 -2.40 -5.99 1.26
CA LYS A 90 -3.14 -6.55 0.12
C LYS A 90 -2.91 -5.73 -1.14
N LEU A 91 -2.96 -4.39 -1.02
CA LEU A 91 -2.72 -3.49 -2.14
C LEU A 91 -1.28 -3.59 -2.65
N ALA A 92 -0.29 -3.68 -1.75
CA ALA A 92 1.11 -3.85 -2.14
C ALA A 92 1.33 -5.14 -2.93
N LYS A 93 0.73 -6.27 -2.51
CA LYS A 93 0.78 -7.52 -3.27
C LYS A 93 0.17 -7.38 -4.66
N ARG A 94 -1.05 -6.81 -4.71
CA ARG A 94 -1.74 -6.58 -5.99
C ARG A 94 -0.95 -5.68 -6.93
N PHE A 95 -0.23 -4.70 -6.40
CA PHE A 95 0.63 -3.83 -7.19
C PHE A 95 1.78 -4.61 -7.84
N VAL A 96 2.48 -5.45 -7.07
CA VAL A 96 3.53 -6.33 -7.59
C VAL A 96 3.00 -7.31 -8.65
N ASP A 97 1.82 -7.90 -8.41
CA ASP A 97 1.18 -8.80 -9.36
C ASP A 97 0.89 -8.07 -10.70
N LEU A 98 0.36 -6.84 -10.63
CA LEU A 98 0.10 -6.02 -11.81
C LEU A 98 1.38 -5.58 -12.53
N GLU A 99 2.46 -5.26 -11.81
CA GLU A 99 3.76 -4.94 -12.42
C GLU A 99 4.34 -6.14 -13.18
N ASN A 100 4.18 -7.35 -12.63
CA ASN A 100 4.59 -8.58 -13.30
C ASN A 100 3.74 -8.86 -14.55
N GLU A 101 2.42 -8.73 -14.45
CA GLU A 101 1.52 -8.87 -15.61
C GLU A 101 1.84 -7.85 -16.70
N PHE A 102 2.09 -6.59 -16.32
CA PHE A 102 2.49 -5.55 -17.26
C PHE A 102 3.81 -5.89 -17.97
N SER A 103 4.82 -6.34 -17.22
CA SER A 103 6.11 -6.75 -17.77
C SER A 103 5.99 -7.91 -18.74
N LYS A 104 5.10 -8.86 -18.45
CA LYS A 104 4.80 -9.98 -19.34
C LYS A 104 4.15 -9.50 -20.64
N MET A 105 3.11 -8.68 -20.54
CA MET A 105 2.40 -8.11 -21.70
C MET A 105 3.33 -7.24 -22.56
N LYS A 106 4.24 -6.50 -21.93
CA LYS A 106 5.30 -5.75 -22.61
C LYS A 106 6.18 -6.66 -23.46
N SER A 107 6.69 -7.74 -22.87
CA SER A 107 7.52 -8.73 -23.58
C SER A 107 6.75 -9.36 -24.73
N GLU A 108 5.50 -9.76 -24.51
CA GLU A 108 4.64 -10.34 -25.56
C GLU A 108 4.40 -9.34 -26.71
N SER A 109 4.24 -8.05 -26.40
CA SER A 109 4.12 -6.98 -27.40
C SER A 109 5.40 -6.79 -28.20
N ASP A 110 6.56 -6.79 -27.54
CA ASP A 110 7.86 -6.63 -28.20
C ASP A 110 8.15 -7.82 -29.13
N ASP A 111 7.79 -9.04 -28.71
CA ASP A 111 7.90 -10.25 -29.54
C ASP A 111 6.98 -10.19 -30.78
N LEU A 112 5.76 -9.69 -30.61
CA LEU A 112 4.82 -9.47 -31.73
C LEU A 112 5.35 -8.42 -32.72
N ASP A 113 5.96 -7.34 -32.25
CA ASP A 113 6.56 -6.33 -33.12
C ASP A 113 7.72 -6.90 -33.96
N VAL A 114 8.51 -7.81 -33.38
CA VAL A 114 9.56 -8.54 -34.12
C VAL A 114 8.94 -9.43 -35.19
N LEU A 115 7.88 -10.17 -34.86
CA LEU A 115 7.14 -11.01 -35.82
C LEU A 115 6.53 -10.18 -36.96
N ILE A 116 5.91 -9.04 -36.64
CA ILE A 116 5.33 -8.14 -37.65
C ILE A 116 6.41 -7.65 -38.62
N LYS A 117 7.59 -7.24 -38.11
CA LYS A 117 8.71 -6.83 -38.98
C LYS A 117 9.15 -7.97 -39.88
N LYS A 118 9.35 -9.16 -39.31
CA LYS A 118 9.74 -10.36 -40.07
C LYS A 118 8.74 -10.66 -41.20
N TYR A 119 7.45 -10.70 -40.89
CA TYR A 119 6.42 -10.97 -41.91
C TYR A 119 6.33 -9.84 -42.95
N THR A 120 6.54 -8.59 -42.55
CA THR A 120 6.58 -7.46 -43.49
C THR A 120 7.74 -7.60 -44.46
N ASP A 121 8.91 -8.01 -43.98
CA ASP A 121 10.09 -8.24 -44.81
C ASP A 121 9.91 -9.47 -45.72
N GLU A 122 9.28 -10.54 -45.22
CA GLU A 122 8.89 -11.69 -46.05
C GLU A 122 7.92 -11.27 -47.16
N ILE A 123 6.87 -10.49 -46.86
CA ILE A 123 5.93 -9.97 -47.87
C ILE A 123 6.65 -9.09 -48.90
N ARG A 124 7.62 -8.25 -48.48
CA ARG A 124 8.43 -7.45 -49.41
C ARG A 124 9.32 -8.32 -50.29
N SER A 125 9.83 -9.43 -49.75
CA SER A 125 10.65 -10.40 -50.50
C SER A 125 9.83 -11.22 -51.48
N ILE A 126 8.54 -11.42 -51.21
CA ILE A 126 7.58 -11.95 -52.17
C ILE A 126 7.30 -10.84 -53.19
N SER A 127 8.19 -10.73 -54.17
CA SER A 127 7.93 -9.89 -55.35
C SER A 127 6.61 -10.38 -55.95
N LYS A 128 5.59 -9.52 -56.02
CA LYS A 128 4.37 -9.79 -56.79
C LYS A 128 4.83 -10.29 -58.17
N PRO A 129 4.55 -11.55 -58.55
CA PRO A 129 5.04 -12.06 -59.81
C PRO A 129 4.54 -11.12 -60.90
N SER A 130 5.46 -10.69 -61.77
CA SER A 130 5.08 -9.79 -62.86
C SER A 130 3.97 -10.45 -63.67
N PHE A 131 3.10 -9.65 -64.30
CA PHE A 131 2.06 -10.18 -65.19
C PHE A 131 2.66 -11.17 -66.21
N ASN A 132 3.88 -10.90 -66.68
CA ASN A 132 4.62 -11.77 -67.57
C ASN A 132 5.04 -13.11 -66.93
N GLN A 133 5.47 -13.13 -65.66
CA GLN A 133 5.80 -14.38 -64.97
C GLN A 133 4.56 -15.25 -64.76
N LEU A 134 3.43 -14.65 -64.36
CA LEU A 134 2.15 -15.36 -64.26
C LEU A 134 1.69 -15.89 -65.61
N TYR A 135 1.82 -15.09 -66.67
CA TYR A 135 1.50 -15.48 -68.04
C TYR A 135 2.36 -16.65 -68.53
N LEU A 136 3.68 -16.59 -68.33
CA LEU A 136 4.60 -17.67 -68.71
C LEU A 136 4.31 -18.97 -67.94
N GLU A 137 4.00 -18.90 -66.64
CA GLU A 137 3.61 -20.09 -65.86
C GLU A 137 2.27 -20.68 -66.32
N LEU A 138 1.28 -19.84 -66.65
CA LEU A 138 0.02 -20.31 -67.22
C LEU A 138 0.25 -21.02 -68.55
N ILE A 139 1.08 -20.45 -69.43
CA ILE A 139 1.37 -20.99 -70.75
C ILE A 139 2.14 -22.32 -70.68
N LYS A 140 3.05 -22.50 -69.71
CA LYS A 140 3.66 -23.81 -69.41
C LYS A 140 2.61 -24.88 -69.11
N GLY A 141 1.54 -24.52 -68.40
CA GLY A 141 0.40 -25.39 -68.14
C GLY A 141 -0.33 -25.86 -69.41
N PHE A 142 -0.27 -25.07 -70.49
CA PHE A 142 -0.78 -25.42 -71.82
C PHE A 142 0.25 -26.17 -72.69
N GLY A 143 1.42 -26.52 -72.15
CA GLY A 143 2.46 -27.28 -72.84
C GLY A 143 3.35 -26.44 -73.76
N LEU A 144 3.40 -25.13 -73.54
CA LEU A 144 4.22 -24.18 -74.30
C LEU A 144 5.42 -23.73 -73.44
N GLU A 145 6.63 -23.91 -73.93
CA GLU A 145 7.89 -23.61 -73.25
C GLU A 145 8.71 -22.61 -74.06
N PHE A 146 9.04 -21.45 -73.48
CA PHE A 146 9.91 -20.45 -74.11
C PHE A 146 11.36 -20.68 -73.68
N ILE A 147 12.24 -20.97 -74.63
CA ILE A 147 13.66 -21.21 -74.42
C ILE A 147 14.43 -20.04 -75.01
N ASN A 148 15.41 -19.51 -74.26
CA ASN A 148 16.15 -18.33 -74.65
C ASN A 148 17.66 -18.57 -74.52
N ASP A 149 18.19 -19.40 -75.42
CA ASP A 149 19.57 -19.88 -75.41
C ASP A 149 20.32 -19.38 -76.68
N GLY A 150 20.28 -18.06 -76.90
CA GLY A 150 20.84 -17.36 -78.07
C GLY A 150 19.86 -17.15 -79.24
N LYS A 151 18.83 -18.01 -79.35
CA LYS A 151 17.64 -17.82 -80.20
C LYS A 151 16.37 -17.90 -79.33
N HIS A 152 15.41 -17.00 -79.56
CA HIS A 152 14.12 -17.05 -78.87
C HIS A 152 13.28 -18.14 -79.54
N ILE A 153 13.00 -19.25 -78.84
CA ILE A 153 12.24 -20.38 -79.39
C ILE A 153 11.03 -20.66 -78.50
N CYS A 154 9.86 -20.81 -79.10
CA CYS A 154 8.68 -21.38 -78.44
C CYS A 154 8.58 -22.87 -78.80
N ARG A 155 8.65 -23.72 -77.78
CA ARG A 155 8.49 -25.17 -77.90
C ARG A 155 7.08 -25.55 -77.45
N VAL A 156 6.31 -26.16 -78.33
CA VAL A 156 4.96 -26.64 -78.04
C VAL A 156 4.95 -28.15 -77.92
N ARG A 157 4.53 -28.68 -76.77
CA ARG A 157 4.34 -30.11 -76.57
C ARG A 157 2.96 -30.52 -77.11
N ASN A 158 2.94 -31.25 -78.22
CA ASN A 158 1.73 -31.88 -78.73
C ASN A 158 1.52 -33.22 -78.01
N THR A 159 0.63 -33.24 -77.03
CA THR A 159 0.30 -34.44 -76.24
C THR A 159 -0.37 -35.55 -77.06
N ARG A 160 -1.10 -35.21 -78.14
CA ARG A 160 -1.77 -36.18 -79.01
C ARG A 160 -0.79 -36.94 -79.91
N LYS A 161 0.23 -36.24 -80.44
CA LYS A 161 1.23 -36.81 -81.35
C LYS A 161 2.55 -37.20 -80.66
N LYS A 162 2.66 -36.97 -79.34
CA LYS A 162 3.89 -37.17 -78.54
C LYS A 162 5.13 -36.52 -79.18
N CYS A 163 4.97 -35.34 -79.78
CA CYS A 163 6.05 -34.61 -80.43
C CYS A 163 6.14 -33.18 -79.90
N TYR A 164 7.30 -32.56 -80.12
CA TYR A 164 7.55 -31.15 -79.84
C TYR A 164 7.63 -30.39 -81.16
N ILE A 165 7.02 -29.22 -81.20
CA ILE A 165 7.08 -28.30 -82.32
C ILE A 165 7.87 -27.09 -81.82
N ASP A 166 9.03 -26.83 -82.43
CA ASP A 166 9.87 -25.69 -82.08
C ASP A 166 9.64 -24.59 -83.13
N THR A 167 9.20 -23.41 -82.67
CA THR A 167 8.96 -22.23 -83.49
C THR A 167 9.94 -21.14 -83.09
N GLU A 168 10.78 -20.66 -84.02
CA GLU A 168 11.65 -19.51 -83.78
C GLU A 168 10.82 -18.23 -83.71
N LEU A 169 11.07 -17.40 -82.69
CA LEU A 169 10.37 -16.15 -82.41
C LEU A 169 11.23 -14.98 -82.86
N ASP A 170 10.62 -14.02 -83.56
CA ASP A 170 11.29 -12.78 -83.94
C ASP A 170 11.40 -11.83 -82.73
N ARG A 171 12.53 -11.11 -82.61
CA ARG A 171 12.96 -10.41 -81.38
C ARG A 171 12.10 -9.20 -81.01
N ASN A 172 11.20 -8.76 -81.88
CA ASN A 172 10.53 -7.46 -81.76
C ASN A 172 9.03 -7.52 -81.44
N GLU A 173 8.42 -8.70 -81.35
CA GLU A 173 6.98 -8.81 -81.11
C GLU A 173 6.62 -9.21 -79.67
N PRO A 174 5.52 -8.67 -79.11
CA PRO A 174 5.03 -9.11 -77.81
C PRO A 174 4.64 -10.59 -77.84
N LEU A 175 5.20 -11.39 -76.93
CA LEU A 175 5.02 -12.85 -76.86
C LEU A 175 3.55 -13.30 -76.85
N TYR A 176 2.62 -12.49 -76.36
CA TYR A 176 1.19 -12.83 -76.36
C TYR A 176 0.56 -12.87 -77.76
N LYS A 177 1.06 -12.07 -78.71
CA LYS A 177 0.61 -12.13 -80.11
C LYS A 177 1.08 -13.43 -80.75
N ILE A 178 2.35 -13.78 -80.51
CA ILE A 178 2.95 -14.98 -81.07
C ILE A 178 2.28 -16.24 -80.50
N CYS A 179 1.91 -16.23 -79.21
CA CYS A 179 1.13 -17.33 -78.61
C CYS A 179 -0.23 -17.51 -79.30
N ASN A 180 -0.93 -16.44 -79.62
CA ASN A 180 -2.22 -16.50 -80.31
C ASN A 180 -2.05 -16.99 -81.74
N GLU A 181 -1.03 -16.52 -82.47
CA GLU A 181 -0.73 -17.02 -83.83
C GLU A 181 -0.40 -18.51 -83.84
N ILE A 182 0.42 -18.97 -82.87
CA ILE A 182 0.72 -20.40 -82.72
C ILE A 182 -0.56 -21.16 -82.39
N TRP A 183 -1.40 -20.66 -81.50
CA TRP A 183 -2.66 -21.32 -81.12
C TRP A 183 -3.66 -21.41 -82.29
N ASP A 184 -3.82 -20.32 -83.04
CA ASP A 184 -4.69 -20.27 -84.23
C ASP A 184 -4.17 -21.19 -85.35
N SER A 185 -2.84 -21.36 -85.46
CA SER A 185 -2.23 -22.31 -86.40
C SER A 185 -2.39 -23.79 -85.98
N MET A 186 -2.82 -24.04 -84.74
CA MET A 186 -2.99 -25.39 -84.18
C MET A 186 -4.44 -25.88 -84.13
N GLN A 187 -5.42 -25.05 -84.51
CA GLN A 187 -6.79 -25.49 -84.81
C GLN A 187 -6.85 -26.21 -86.16
#